data_AF-A0A2T6G900-F1
#
_entry.id   AF-A0A2T6G900-F1
#
_cell.length_a   1.000
_cell.length_b   1.000
_cell.length_c   1.000
_cell.angle_alpha   90.00
_cell.angle_beta   90.00
_cell.angle_gamma   90.00
#
_symmetry.space_group_name_H-M   'P 1'
#
loop_
_entity.id
_entity.type
_entity.pdbx_description
1 polymer ?
#
loop_
_entity_poly.entity_id
_entity_poly.type
_entity_poly.pdbx_seq_one_letter_code
_entity_poly.pdbx_strand_id
1 'polypeptide(L)'
;MHNKNKIKQLVKHNCASYLGDRHATPNYCCWKDSFCVFFQQGNPLPSCRYFEDGVLPPDEKLERDYKSERNMETEVKTAKPKVKCKKCGDLFPANSNRQAYCVQCREKTRKENTRLRVRKLRQKRLDVTL
;
A
#
# COMPACT_ATOMS: atom_id res chain seq x y z
N MET A 1 -11.19 -15.55 -8.68
CA MET A 1 -9.72 -15.48 -8.51
C MET A 1 -9.01 -15.54 -9.84
N HIS A 2 -8.33 -14.47 -10.26
CA HIS A 2 -7.72 -14.28 -11.59
C HIS A 2 -6.44 -15.13 -11.78
N ASN A 3 -5.57 -15.18 -10.77
CA ASN A 3 -4.29 -15.92 -10.83
C ASN A 3 -4.37 -17.35 -10.28
N LYS A 4 -5.47 -18.07 -10.51
CA LYS A 4 -5.74 -19.38 -9.86
C LYS A 4 -4.63 -20.42 -10.08
N ASN A 5 -4.09 -20.52 -11.29
CA ASN A 5 -3.06 -21.52 -11.61
C ASN A 5 -1.71 -21.20 -10.95
N LYS A 6 -1.34 -19.92 -10.90
CA LYS A 6 -0.11 -19.48 -10.23
C LYS A 6 -0.16 -19.73 -8.73
N ILE A 7 -1.29 -19.46 -8.09
CA ILE A 7 -1.50 -19.76 -6.67
C ILE A 7 -1.36 -21.25 -6.39
N LYS A 8 -1.99 -22.11 -7.23
CA LYS A 8 -1.84 -23.57 -7.11
C LYS A 8 -0.39 -24.03 -7.27
N GLN A 9 0.34 -23.45 -8.23
CA GLN A 9 1.74 -23.76 -8.44
C GLN A 9 2.60 -23.32 -7.23
N LEU A 10 2.36 -22.12 -6.70
CA LEU A 10 3.05 -21.62 -5.53
C LEU A 10 2.81 -22.50 -4.30
N VAL A 11 1.56 -22.94 -4.08
CA VAL A 11 1.22 -23.89 -3.01
C VAL A 11 1.99 -25.20 -3.18
N LYS A 12 2.05 -25.77 -4.39
CA LYS A 12 2.74 -27.04 -4.65
C LYS A 12 4.24 -26.98 -4.37
N HIS A 13 4.89 -25.85 -4.65
CA HIS A 13 6.34 -25.73 -4.56
C HIS A 13 6.84 -25.13 -3.25
N ASN A 14 6.06 -24.26 -2.59
CA ASN A 14 6.54 -23.44 -1.47
C ASN A 14 5.72 -23.62 -0.18
N CYS A 15 4.54 -24.23 -0.21
CA CYS A 15 3.75 -24.43 1.00
C CYS A 15 4.21 -25.68 1.75
N ALA A 16 4.92 -25.51 2.87
CA ALA A 16 5.33 -26.63 3.72
C ALA A 16 4.14 -27.44 4.27
N SER A 17 2.96 -26.81 4.36
CA SER A 17 1.74 -27.47 4.82
C SER A 17 1.06 -28.34 3.75
N TYR A 18 1.50 -28.28 2.47
CA TYR A 18 0.92 -29.04 1.37
C TYR A 18 1.69 -30.35 1.14
N LEU A 19 1.02 -31.49 1.33
CA LEU A 19 1.65 -32.82 1.21
C LEU A 19 1.20 -33.60 -0.04
N GLY A 20 0.43 -32.97 -0.93
CA GLY A 20 -0.09 -33.62 -2.14
C GLY A 20 -1.02 -34.78 -1.83
N ASP A 21 -0.90 -35.88 -2.56
CA ASP A 21 -1.84 -37.02 -2.51
C ASP A 21 -1.36 -38.16 -1.58
N ARG A 22 -0.44 -37.86 -0.65
CA ARG A 22 0.25 -38.89 0.16
C ARG A 22 -0.58 -39.52 1.29
N HIS A 23 -1.76 -38.98 1.60
CA HIS A 23 -2.54 -39.34 2.81
C HIS A 23 -3.97 -39.80 2.52
N ALA A 24 -4.19 -40.53 1.41
CA ALA A 24 -5.51 -40.96 0.92
C ALA A 24 -6.50 -39.82 0.57
N THR A 25 -6.15 -38.59 0.91
CA THR A 25 -6.87 -37.35 0.60
C THR A 25 -6.09 -36.61 -0.48
N PRO A 26 -6.65 -36.38 -1.68
CA PRO A 26 -5.92 -35.64 -2.70
C PRO A 26 -5.72 -34.18 -2.28
N ASN A 27 -4.58 -33.57 -2.63
CA ASN A 27 -4.23 -32.20 -2.25
C ASN A 27 -4.33 -31.92 -0.73
N TYR A 28 -3.84 -32.85 0.09
CA TYR A 28 -3.88 -32.76 1.55
C TYR A 28 -3.05 -31.59 2.10
N CYS A 29 -3.62 -30.92 3.10
CA CYS A 29 -3.03 -29.82 3.85
C CYS A 29 -2.95 -30.19 5.32
N CYS A 30 -1.74 -30.38 5.86
CA CYS A 30 -1.56 -30.81 7.25
C CYS A 30 -1.98 -29.74 8.27
N TRP A 31 -1.82 -28.45 7.94
CA TRP A 31 -2.24 -27.35 8.82
C TRP A 31 -3.75 -27.32 9.08
N LYS A 32 -4.54 -27.78 8.10
CA LYS A 32 -6.01 -27.85 8.19
C LYS A 32 -6.53 -29.26 8.45
N ASP A 33 -5.62 -30.23 8.53
CA ASP A 33 -5.91 -31.66 8.56
C ASP A 33 -7.00 -32.08 7.55
N SER A 34 -6.95 -31.51 6.33
CA SER A 34 -7.99 -31.68 5.32
C SER A 34 -7.52 -31.21 3.94
N PHE A 35 -8.42 -31.18 2.96
CA PHE A 35 -8.18 -30.67 1.61
C PHE A 35 -7.68 -29.21 1.62
N CYS A 36 -6.67 -28.93 0.80
CA CYS A 36 -6.21 -27.56 0.59
C CYS A 36 -7.32 -26.69 -0.05
N VAL A 37 -7.67 -25.58 0.60
CA VAL A 37 -8.73 -24.65 0.19
C VAL A 37 -8.56 -24.08 -1.23
N PHE A 38 -7.32 -23.98 -1.74
CA PHE A 38 -7.05 -23.49 -3.10
C PHE A 38 -7.33 -24.52 -4.20
N PHE A 39 -7.53 -25.79 -3.83
CA PHE A 39 -7.88 -26.88 -4.73
C PHE A 39 -9.35 -27.27 -4.67
N GLN A 40 -10.09 -26.80 -3.67
CA GLN A 40 -11.52 -27.02 -3.53
C GLN A 40 -12.30 -26.34 -4.68
N GLN A 41 -13.31 -27.05 -5.20
CA GLN A 41 -14.26 -26.48 -6.16
C GLN A 41 -15.39 -25.77 -5.42
N GLY A 42 -15.91 -24.68 -6.01
CA GLY A 42 -17.07 -23.95 -5.46
C GLY A 42 -16.74 -22.75 -4.56
N ASN A 43 -15.49 -22.57 -4.12
CA ASN A 43 -15.08 -21.31 -3.46
C ASN A 43 -14.44 -20.35 -4.49
N PRO A 44 -15.09 -19.21 -4.82
CA PRO A 44 -14.57 -18.25 -5.81
C PRO A 44 -13.38 -17.44 -5.29
N LEU A 45 -13.24 -17.31 -3.96
CA LEU A 45 -12.22 -16.52 -3.26
C LEU A 45 -11.72 -17.27 -2.01
N PRO A 46 -11.00 -18.41 -2.17
CA PRO A 46 -10.43 -19.13 -1.03
C PRO A 46 -9.39 -18.26 -0.31
N SER A 47 -9.35 -18.32 1.01
CA SER A 47 -8.36 -17.65 1.85
C SER A 47 -7.71 -18.65 2.80
N CYS A 48 -6.40 -18.48 3.03
CA CYS A 48 -5.62 -19.30 3.94
C CYS A 48 -4.55 -18.43 4.57
N ARG A 49 -4.66 -18.20 5.87
CA ARG A 49 -3.72 -17.35 6.62
C ARG A 49 -2.26 -17.81 6.52
N TYR A 50 -2.03 -19.12 6.58
CA TYR A 50 -0.67 -19.68 6.43
C TYR A 50 -0.07 -19.34 5.05
N PHE A 51 -0.91 -19.39 4.00
CA PHE A 51 -0.48 -19.02 2.66
C PHE A 51 -0.21 -17.52 2.56
N GLU A 52 -1.12 -16.70 3.09
CA GLU A 52 -1.03 -15.23 3.04
C GLU A 52 0.21 -14.69 3.78
N ASP A 53 0.50 -15.25 4.96
CA ASP A 53 1.59 -14.78 5.81
C ASP A 53 2.96 -15.38 5.42
N GLY A 54 2.98 -16.62 4.93
CA GLY A 54 4.23 -17.40 4.78
C GLY A 54 4.59 -17.86 3.38
N VAL A 55 3.63 -17.96 2.45
CA VAL A 55 3.86 -18.59 1.12
C VAL A 55 3.70 -17.59 -0.02
N LEU A 56 2.78 -16.64 0.11
CA LEU A 56 2.48 -15.59 -0.87
C LEU A 56 3.55 -14.48 -1.00
N PRO A 57 4.18 -13.98 0.09
CA PRO A 57 5.07 -12.82 0.02
C PRO A 57 6.25 -12.86 -0.99
N PRO A 58 6.83 -14.02 -1.36
CA PRO A 58 7.91 -14.07 -2.34
C PRO A 58 7.55 -13.62 -3.77
N ASP A 59 6.27 -13.60 -4.15
CA ASP A 59 5.82 -13.13 -5.48
C ASP A 59 5.05 -11.82 -5.33
N GLU A 60 5.77 -10.68 -5.36
CA GLU A 60 5.19 -9.34 -5.13
C GLU A 60 4.02 -9.00 -6.07
N LYS A 61 4.09 -9.47 -7.34
CA LYS A 61 3.03 -9.23 -8.32
C LYS A 61 1.80 -10.04 -7.96
N LEU A 62 1.99 -11.33 -7.68
CA LEU A 62 0.90 -12.22 -7.30
C LEU A 62 0.27 -11.81 -5.97
N GLU A 63 1.07 -11.35 -5.00
CA GLU A 63 0.61 -10.82 -3.72
C GLU A 63 -0.29 -9.59 -3.92
N ARG A 64 0.14 -8.64 -4.76
CA ARG A 64 -0.66 -7.45 -5.07
C ARG A 64 -1.99 -7.81 -5.72
N ASP A 65 -1.96 -8.70 -6.72
CA ASP A 65 -3.16 -9.16 -7.41
C ASP A 65 -4.08 -9.91 -6.41
N TYR A 66 -3.52 -10.78 -5.57
CA TYR A 66 -4.26 -11.54 -4.56
C TYR A 66 -4.95 -10.64 -3.53
N LYS A 67 -4.24 -9.62 -3.02
CA LYS A 67 -4.75 -8.67 -2.01
C LYS A 67 -5.80 -7.73 -2.61
N SER A 68 -5.61 -7.26 -3.84
CA SER A 68 -6.56 -6.38 -4.52
C SER A 68 -7.92 -7.04 -4.76
N GLU A 69 -7.94 -8.31 -5.17
CA GLU A 69 -9.19 -9.09 -5.33
C GLU A 69 -9.99 -9.26 -4.02
N ARG A 70 -9.32 -9.13 -2.87
CA ARG A 70 -9.89 -9.36 -1.54
C ARG A 70 -10.13 -8.06 -0.77
N ASN A 71 -9.95 -6.90 -1.40
CA ASN A 71 -9.98 -5.59 -0.75
C ASN A 71 -9.10 -5.53 0.51
N MET A 72 -8.01 -6.31 0.53
CA MET A 72 -7.03 -6.24 1.60
C MET A 72 -6.22 -4.97 1.38
N GLU A 73 -6.08 -4.14 2.42
CA GLU A 73 -5.22 -2.96 2.37
C GLU A 73 -3.81 -3.39 1.94
N THR A 74 -3.49 -3.06 0.69
CA THR A 74 -2.12 -3.12 0.25
C THR A 74 -1.58 -1.76 0.61
N GLU A 75 -0.73 -1.67 1.63
CA GLU A 75 0.13 -0.48 1.76
C GLU A 75 1.01 -0.45 0.52
N VAL A 76 0.48 0.10 -0.58
CA VAL A 76 1.28 0.41 -1.75
C VAL A 76 2.21 1.50 -1.27
N LYS A 77 3.41 1.11 -0.83
CA LYS A 77 4.54 2.01 -0.58
C LYS A 77 4.96 2.60 -1.92
N THR A 78 4.09 3.42 -2.52
CA THR A 78 4.44 4.25 -3.65
C THR A 78 5.55 5.15 -3.17
N ALA A 79 6.72 5.02 -3.81
CA ALA A 79 7.86 5.86 -3.51
C ALA A 79 7.42 7.33 -3.64
N LYS A 80 7.43 8.07 -2.53
CA LYS A 80 7.05 9.48 -2.54
C LYS A 80 8.02 10.25 -3.44
N PRO A 81 7.54 11.08 -4.39
CA PRO A 81 8.43 11.87 -5.23
C PRO A 81 9.30 12.78 -4.36
N LYS A 82 10.61 12.82 -4.64
CA LYS A 82 11.53 13.77 -4.02
C LYS A 82 11.45 15.09 -4.77
N VAL A 83 11.03 16.16 -4.09
CA VAL A 83 10.93 17.50 -4.68
C VAL A 83 11.81 18.49 -3.91
N LYS A 84 12.27 19.54 -4.61
CA LYS A 84 13.11 20.58 -4.03
C LYS A 84 12.26 21.62 -3.28
N CYS A 85 12.61 21.91 -2.03
CA CYS A 85 11.94 22.95 -1.24
C CYS A 85 12.23 24.34 -1.81
N LYS A 86 11.18 25.13 -2.09
CA LYS A 86 11.32 26.50 -2.60
C LYS A 86 11.96 27.48 -1.61
N LYS A 87 12.07 27.12 -0.31
CA LYS A 87 12.61 28.00 0.74
C LYS A 87 14.03 27.65 1.15
N CYS A 88 14.31 26.40 1.50
CA CYS A 88 15.67 25.96 1.89
C CYS A 88 16.47 25.32 0.76
N GLY A 89 15.83 24.90 -0.34
CA GLY A 89 16.50 24.21 -1.43
C GLY A 89 16.72 22.71 -1.22
N ASP A 90 16.39 22.16 -0.05
CA ASP A 90 16.57 20.74 0.24
C ASP A 90 15.58 19.85 -0.51
N LEU A 91 16.03 18.64 -0.88
CA LEU A 91 15.16 17.59 -1.40
C LEU A 91 14.38 16.93 -0.26
N PHE A 92 13.07 16.79 -0.41
CA PHE A 92 12.22 16.15 0.58
C PHE A 92 11.15 15.26 -0.09
N PRO A 93 10.68 14.20 0.60
CA PRO A 93 9.59 13.37 0.09
C PRO A 93 8.28 14.16 0.14
N ALA A 94 7.66 14.38 -1.01
CA ALA A 94 6.38 15.06 -1.13
C ALA A 94 5.23 14.07 -1.32
N ASN A 95 4.08 14.39 -0.73
CA ASN A 95 2.84 13.64 -0.97
C ASN A 95 2.20 14.01 -2.33
N SER A 96 2.64 15.11 -2.96
CA SER A 96 2.14 15.60 -4.24
C SER A 96 3.15 16.54 -4.89
N ASN A 97 3.21 16.57 -6.23
CA ASN A 97 4.00 17.54 -7.00
C ASN A 97 3.61 19.01 -6.72
N ARG A 98 2.46 19.27 -6.08
CA ARG A 98 2.04 20.61 -5.64
C ARG A 98 2.69 21.06 -4.33
N GLN A 99 3.30 20.15 -3.57
CA GLN A 99 3.91 20.48 -2.29
C GLN A 99 5.24 21.23 -2.51
N ALA A 100 5.22 22.54 -2.28
CA ALA A 100 6.38 23.41 -2.56
C ALA A 100 7.40 23.52 -1.41
N TYR A 101 7.02 23.14 -0.19
CA TYR A 101 7.83 23.35 1.01
C TYR A 101 7.97 22.06 1.83
N CYS A 102 9.18 21.84 2.37
CA CYS A 102 9.43 20.79 3.36
C CYS A 102 8.67 21.08 4.66
N VAL A 103 8.58 20.08 5.54
CA VAL A 103 7.83 20.18 6.81
C VAL A 103 8.30 21.38 7.66
N GLN A 104 9.61 21.60 7.74
CA GLN A 104 10.18 22.71 8.52
C GLN A 104 9.89 24.08 7.90
N CYS A 105 9.94 24.20 6.58
CA CYS A 105 9.70 25.46 5.89
C CYS A 105 8.21 25.80 5.77
N ARG A 106 7.33 24.79 5.71
CA ARG A 106 5.88 24.96 5.52
C ARG A 106 5.27 25.91 6.54
N GLU A 107 5.53 25.67 7.82
CA GLU A 107 4.98 26.51 8.89
C GLU A 107 5.59 27.92 8.92
N LYS A 108 6.89 28.04 8.62
CA LYS A 108 7.55 29.34 8.52
C LYS A 108 6.94 30.19 7.40
N THR A 109 6.79 29.62 6.20
CA THR A 109 6.19 30.31 5.05
C THR A 109 4.72 30.65 5.32
N ARG A 110 3.97 29.76 5.98
CA ARG A 110 2.57 30.04 6.36
C ARG A 110 2.46 31.28 7.26
N LYS A 111 3.30 31.36 8.30
CA LYS A 111 3.33 32.51 9.21
C LYS A 111 3.71 33.81 8.50
N GLU A 112 4.71 33.78 7.63
CA GLU A 112 5.13 34.94 6.83
C GLU A 112 4.01 35.44 5.90
N ASN A 113 3.37 34.52 5.15
CA ASN A 113 2.27 34.86 4.25
C ASN A 113 1.07 35.45 5.00
N THR A 114 0.74 34.91 6.18
CA THR A 114 -0.31 35.47 7.03
C THR A 114 0.04 36.89 7.48
N ARG A 115 1.28 37.13 7.94
CA ARG A 115 1.74 38.47 8.34
C ARG A 115 1.65 39.47 7.19
N LEU A 116 2.10 39.09 6.00
CA LEU A 116 2.01 39.92 4.79
C LEU A 116 0.56 40.24 4.43
N ARG A 117 -0.34 39.26 4.52
CA ARG A 117 -1.76 39.44 4.24
C ARG A 117 -2.41 40.43 5.22
N VAL A 118 -2.14 40.28 6.52
CA VAL A 118 -2.67 41.19 7.55
C VAL A 118 -2.13 42.60 7.36
N ARG A 119 -0.83 42.76 7.06
CA ARG A 119 -0.23 44.07 6.79
C ARG A 119 -0.90 44.76 5.60
N LYS A 120 -1.08 44.06 4.47
CA LYS A 120 -1.77 44.59 3.29
C LYS A 120 -3.22 44.97 3.58
N LEU A 121 -3.93 44.17 4.38
CA LEU A 121 -5.31 44.47 4.77
C LEU A 121 -5.39 45.76 5.61
N ARG A 122 -4.44 45.96 6.52
CA ARG A 122 -4.36 47.19 7.34
C ARG A 122 -4.05 48.42 6.50
N GLN A 123 -3.11 48.33 5.57
CA GLN A 123 -2.79 49.43 4.64
C GLN A 123 -4.01 49.82 3.81
N LYS A 124 -4.70 48.86 3.19
CA LYS A 124 -5.93 49.14 2.42
C LYS A 124 -7.04 49.80 3.24
N ARG A 125 -7.13 49.53 4.55
CA ARG A 125 -8.11 50.19 5.42
C ARG A 125 -7.76 51.66 5.66
N LEU A 126 -6.46 51.96 5.82
CA LEU A 126 -5.97 53.33 5.98
C LEU A 126 -6.16 54.13 4.69
N ASP A 127 -5.89 53.53 3.52
CA ASP A 127 -6.06 54.19 2.21
C ASP A 127 -7.54 54.50 1.86
N VAL A 128 -8.50 53.86 2.52
CA VAL A 128 -9.96 54.09 2.31
C VAL A 128 -10.54 55.11 3.29
N THR A 129 -9.79 55.46 4.35
CA THR A 129 -10.25 56.39 5.41
C THR A 129 -9.63 57.79 5.31
N LEU A 130 -8.73 58.00 4.35
CA LEU A 130 -8.18 59.30 3.93
C LEU A 130 -8.85 59.74 2.63
#